data_AF-E3BFM8-F1
#
_entry.id   AF-E3BFM8-F1
#
_cell.length_a   1.000
_cell.length_b   1.000
_cell.length_c   1.000
_cell.angle_alpha   90.00
_cell.angle_beta   90.00
_cell.angle_gamma   90.00
#
_symmetry.space_group_name_H-M   'P 1'
#
loop_
_entity.id
_entity.type
_entity.pdbx_description
1 polymer ?
#
loop_
_entity_poly.entity_id
_entity_poly.type
_entity_poly.pdbx_seq_one_letter_code
_entity_poly.pdbx_strand_id
1 'polypeptide(L)' 'MNRKKKINQALKAKKKKMNSKLHKSNKPRYISKAEREKLAAIEGQEEAQQCE' A
#
# COMPACT_ATOMS: atom_id res chain seq x y z
N MET A 1 3.39 -23.37 -27.81
CA MET A 1 3.87 -22.00 -27.53
C MET A 1 5.38 -21.98 -27.80
N ASN A 2 5.84 -21.29 -28.84
CA ASN A 2 7.28 -21.27 -29.17
C ASN A 2 8.13 -20.88 -27.97
N ARG A 3 9.30 -21.51 -27.80
CA ARG A 3 10.23 -21.27 -26.68
C ARG A 3 10.46 -19.78 -26.41
N LYS A 4 10.63 -18.99 -27.48
CA LYS A 4 10.74 -17.52 -27.43
C LYS A 4 9.54 -16.85 -26.74
N LYS A 5 8.31 -17.26 -27.06
CA LYS A 5 7.08 -16.71 -26.45
C LYS A 5 6.99 -17.06 -24.96
N LYS A 6 7.37 -18.28 -24.56
CA LYS A 6 7.37 -18.71 -23.15
C LYS A 6 8.38 -17.91 -22.32
N ILE A 7 9.60 -17.72 -22.84
CA ILE A 7 10.64 -16.91 -22.17
C ILE A 7 10.15 -15.46 -22.00
N ASN A 8 9.60 -14.86 -23.05
CA ASN A 8 9.11 -13.48 -22.99
C ASN A 8 7.95 -13.30 -22.00
N GLN A 9 7.04 -14.28 -21.91
CA GLN A 9 5.98 -14.24 -20.90
C GLN A 9 6.53 -14.31 -19.48
N ALA A 10 7.51 -15.20 -19.21
CA ALA A 10 8.13 -15.32 -17.90
C ALA A 10 8.86 -14.02 -17.48
N LEU A 11 9.59 -13.37 -18.39
CA LEU A 11 10.27 -12.10 -18.12
C LEU A 11 9.28 -10.97 -17.83
N LYS A 12 8.20 -10.87 -18.62
CA LYS A 12 7.14 -9.87 -18.38
C LYS A 12 6.46 -10.06 -17.02
N ALA A 13 6.17 -11.31 -16.64
CA ALA A 13 5.58 -11.63 -15.35
C ALA A 13 6.48 -11.23 -14.18
N LYS A 14 7.79 -11.53 -14.26
CA LYS A 14 8.79 -11.12 -13.25
C LYS A 14 8.88 -9.60 -13.13
N LYS A 15 8.96 -8.88 -14.25
CA LYS A 15 8.99 -7.41 -14.27
C LYS A 15 7.74 -6.81 -13.64
N LYS A 16 6.54 -7.34 -13.95
CA LYS A 16 5.28 -6.89 -13.35
C LYS A 16 5.26 -7.09 -11.83
N LYS A 17 5.75 -8.24 -11.35
CA LYS A 17 5.84 -8.57 -9.91
C LYS A 17 6.84 -7.67 -9.16
N MET A 18 7.93 -7.26 -9.81
CA MET A 18 8.87 -6.30 -9.23
C MET A 18 8.26 -4.90 -9.15
N ASN A 19 7.65 -4.41 -10.23
CA ASN A 19 7.05 -3.08 -10.27
C ASN A 19 5.87 -2.96 -9.28
N SER A 20 5.03 -4.00 -9.14
CA SER A 20 3.92 -3.98 -8.18
C SER A 20 4.39 -3.89 -6.72
N LYS A 21 5.60 -4.36 -6.42
CA LYS A 21 6.19 -4.24 -5.08
C LYS A 21 6.82 -2.86 -4.83
N LEU A 22 7.18 -2.14 -5.89
CA LEU A 22 7.81 -0.83 -5.80
C LEU A 22 6.77 0.30 -5.65
N HIS A 23 5.56 0.12 -6.17
CA HIS A 23 4.49 1.10 -6.01
C HIS A 23 3.85 1.04 -4.61
N LYS A 24 4.41 1.82 -3.68
CA LYS A 24 3.68 2.29 -2.51
C LYS A 24 2.89 3.51 -2.99
N SER A 25 1.56 3.46 -2.97
CA SER A 25 0.80 4.68 -3.22
C SER A 25 1.06 5.64 -2.06
N ASN A 26 1.83 6.72 -2.29
CA ASN A 26 2.03 7.79 -1.30
C ASN A 26 0.76 8.61 -1.02
N LYS A 27 -0.40 8.17 -1.52
CA LYS A 27 -1.67 8.84 -1.28
C LYS A 27 -2.26 8.26 0.02
N PRO A 28 -2.61 9.10 1.01
CA PRO A 28 -3.37 8.62 2.14
C PRO A 28 -4.66 8.00 1.60
N ARG A 29 -5.01 6.81 2.10
CA ARG A 29 -6.26 6.15 1.75
C ARG A 29 -7.40 7.11 2.10
N TYR A 30 -8.37 7.29 1.19
CA TYR A 30 -9.55 8.07 1.53
C TYR A 30 -10.31 7.35 2.64
N ILE A 31 -10.52 8.05 3.75
CA ILE A 31 -11.19 7.58 4.95
C ILE A 31 -12.43 8.46 5.11
N SER A 32 -13.57 7.85 5.44
CA SER A 32 -14.83 8.58 5.61
C SER A 32 -14.74 9.58 6.77
N LYS A 33 -15.62 10.60 6.81
CA LYS A 33 -15.61 11.61 7.89
C LYS A 33 -15.68 10.98 9.28
N ALA A 34 -16.57 10.00 9.45
CA ALA A 34 -16.74 9.28 10.71
C ALA A 34 -15.50 8.47 11.12
N GLU A 35 -14.78 7.87 10.18
CA GLU A 35 -13.55 7.13 10.47
C GLU A 35 -12.38 8.09 10.76
N ARG A 36 -12.36 9.28 10.15
CA ARG A 36 -11.35 10.31 10.46
C ARG A 36 -11.52 10.87 11.86
N GLU A 37 -12.75 11.08 12.31
CA GLU A 37 -13.06 11.51 13.69
C GLU A 37 -12.67 10.44 14.70
N LYS A 38 -12.91 9.15 14.40
CA LYS A 38 -12.48 8.03 15.24
C LYS A 38 -10.96 7.93 15.35
N LEU A 39 -10.23 8.10 14.25
CA LEU A 39 -8.76 8.07 14.27
C LEU A 39 -8.18 9.25 15.05
N ALA A 40 -8.71 10.46 14.87
CA ALA A 40 -8.27 11.63 15.63
C ALA A 40 -8.53 11.50 17.14
N ALA A 41 -9.64 10.86 17.53
CA ALA A 41 -9.95 10.57 18.93
C ALA A 41 -8.99 9.53 19.55
N ILE A 42 -8.57 8.54 18.76
CA ILE A 42 -7.60 7.52 19.20
C ILE A 42 -6.19 8.13 19.29
N GLU A 43 -5.75 8.87 18.28
CA GLU A 43 -4.44 9.57 18.28
C GLU A 43 -4.34 10.55 19.46
N GLY A 44 -5.40 11.32 19.75
CA GLY A 44 -5.41 12.24 20.90
C GLY A 44 -5.35 11.53 22.27
N GLN A 45 -5.83 10.30 22.38
CA GLN A 45 -5.72 9.49 23.60
C GLN A 45 -4.33 8.87 23.76
N GLU A 46 -3.71 8.43 22.67
CA GLU A 46 -2.36 7.88 22.67
C GLU A 46 -1.30 8.95 22.98
N GLU A 47 -1.46 10.17 22.46
CA GLU A 47 -0.55 11.31 22.75
C GLU A 47 -0.64 11.77 24.21
N ALA A 48 -1.83 11.71 24.82
CA ALA A 48 -2.02 12.04 26.23
C ALA A 48 -1.38 11.01 27.17
N GLN A 49 -1.37 9.73 26.78
CA GLN A 49 -0.75 8.64 27.54
C GLN A 49 0.78 8.58 27.39
N GLN A 50 1.34 9.19 26.33
CA GLN A 50 2.78 9.28 26.11
C GLN A 50 3.43 10.48 26.81
N CYS A 51 2.63 11.47 27.22
CA CYS A 51 3.10 12.66 27.95
C CYS A 51 2.96 12.51 29.48
N GLU A 52 2.55 11.35 29.97
CA GLU A 52 2.44 10.99 31.39
C GLU A 52 3.55 10.00 31.78
#